data_AF-A0A436WFC7-F1
#
_entry.id   AF-A0A436WFC7-F1
#
_cell.length_a   1.000
_cell.length_b   1.000
_cell.length_c   1.000
_cell.angle_alpha   90.00
_cell.angle_beta   90.00
_cell.angle_gamma   90.00
#
_symmetry.space_group_name_H-M   'P 1'
#
loop_
_entity.id
_entity.type
_entity.pdbx_description
1 polymer ?
#
loop_
_entity_poly.entity_id
_entity_poly.type
_entity_poly.pdbx_seq_one_letter_code
_entity_poly.pdbx_strand_id
1 'polypeptide(L)'
;MKTIVISLFAILAGTSFAMAAEGGCDAFKWPVAREQALFAAAPAAQSGAALTVGQAMDFTLAAVDTISFEVPPDRAPAAGTFGATASIVVPPEGELQVSLSDEAWIDIVQDGHAVKSAGFSGVKTCPGIRKSVRFKLSAGPATVQLSGSKKADLKVAVLTPE
;
A
#
# COMPACT_ATOMS: atom_id res chain seq x y z
N MET A 1 -26.60 -42.20 -62.41
CA MET A 1 -27.27 -41.29 -61.45
C MET A 1 -26.62 -41.55 -60.09
N LYS A 2 -25.52 -40.84 -59.78
CA LYS A 2 -25.46 -39.63 -58.93
C LYS A 2 -25.73 -39.96 -57.45
N THR A 3 -24.67 -39.97 -56.63
CA THR A 3 -24.56 -39.10 -55.45
C THR A 3 -23.13 -39.08 -54.93
N ILE A 4 -22.52 -37.89 -55.02
CA ILE A 4 -21.24 -37.51 -54.40
C ILE A 4 -21.60 -36.98 -53.01
N VAL A 5 -20.97 -37.51 -51.96
CA VAL A 5 -21.08 -36.97 -50.60
C VAL A 5 -19.85 -36.11 -50.33
N ILE A 6 -20.08 -34.80 -50.24
CA ILE A 6 -19.08 -33.78 -49.95
C ILE A 6 -18.93 -33.72 -48.42
N SER A 7 -17.76 -34.11 -47.90
CA SER A 7 -17.41 -33.94 -46.49
C SER A 7 -17.05 -32.48 -46.22
N LEU A 8 -17.87 -31.81 -45.41
CA LEU A 8 -17.68 -30.43 -44.97
C LEU A 8 -16.74 -30.41 -43.76
N PHE A 9 -15.56 -29.80 -43.91
CA PHE A 9 -14.58 -29.60 -42.85
C PHE A 9 -14.99 -28.39 -42.01
N ALA A 10 -15.45 -28.61 -40.78
CA ALA A 10 -15.81 -27.54 -39.85
C ALA A 10 -14.55 -27.02 -39.13
N ILE A 11 -14.17 -25.77 -39.43
CA ILE A 11 -13.10 -25.04 -38.76
C ILE A 11 -13.67 -24.54 -37.41
N LEU A 12 -13.25 -25.16 -36.31
CA LEU A 12 -13.52 -24.64 -34.96
C LEU A 12 -12.61 -23.44 -34.72
N ALA A 13 -13.20 -22.24 -34.67
CA ALA A 13 -12.55 -21.03 -34.22
C ALA A 13 -12.22 -21.16 -32.72
N GLY A 14 -10.93 -21.13 -32.39
CA GLY A 14 -10.47 -21.07 -31.01
C GLY A 14 -10.87 -19.74 -30.38
N THR A 15 -11.76 -19.77 -29.39
CA THR A 15 -11.99 -18.65 -28.49
C THR A 15 -10.77 -18.53 -27.58
N SER A 16 -9.87 -17.61 -27.91
CA SER A 16 -8.86 -17.15 -26.96
C SER A 16 -9.59 -16.47 -25.80
N PHE A 17 -9.80 -17.20 -24.70
CA PHE A 17 -10.14 -16.58 -23.43
C PHE A 17 -8.93 -15.76 -23.00
N ALA A 18 -9.03 -14.44 -23.10
CA ALA A 18 -8.15 -13.55 -22.39
C ALA A 18 -8.27 -13.89 -20.90
N MET A 19 -7.18 -14.39 -20.30
CA MET A 19 -7.08 -14.54 -18.86
C MET A 19 -7.26 -13.15 -18.26
N ALA A 20 -8.41 -12.89 -17.66
CA ALA A 20 -8.57 -11.76 -16.76
C ALA A 20 -7.46 -11.87 -15.71
N ALA A 21 -6.80 -10.76 -15.41
CA ALA A 21 -5.91 -10.68 -14.26
C ALA A 21 -6.77 -10.88 -13.00
N GLU A 22 -7.01 -12.13 -12.63
CA GLU A 22 -7.82 -12.46 -11.47
C GLU A 22 -7.06 -12.07 -10.21
N GLY A 23 -7.70 -11.22 -9.42
CA GLY A 23 -7.13 -10.61 -8.23
C GLY A 23 -6.76 -9.16 -8.48
N GLY A 24 -7.76 -8.30 -8.65
CA GLY A 24 -7.60 -6.87 -8.42
C GLY A 24 -7.31 -6.62 -6.94
N CYS A 25 -8.10 -5.78 -6.28
CA CYS A 25 -7.91 -5.51 -4.86
C CYS A 25 -8.23 -6.71 -3.95
N ASP A 26 -8.94 -7.72 -4.46
CA ASP A 26 -9.26 -8.94 -3.72
C ASP A 26 -8.06 -9.88 -3.52
N ALA A 27 -6.91 -9.62 -4.19
CA ALA A 27 -5.69 -10.38 -3.95
C ALA A 27 -4.94 -9.97 -2.67
N PHE A 28 -5.39 -8.92 -1.97
CA PHE A 28 -4.83 -8.57 -0.67
C PHE A 28 -5.22 -9.60 0.38
N LYS A 29 -4.38 -9.77 1.40
CA LYS A 29 -4.66 -10.67 2.54
C LYS A 29 -5.83 -10.18 3.41
N TRP A 30 -6.25 -8.94 3.21
CA TRP A 30 -7.36 -8.28 3.89
C TRP A 30 -7.95 -7.20 2.98
N PRO A 31 -9.17 -6.73 3.23
CA PRO A 31 -9.79 -5.70 2.41
C PRO A 31 -9.05 -4.36 2.51
N VAL A 32 -8.97 -3.67 1.38
CA VAL A 32 -8.30 -2.36 1.23
C VAL A 32 -9.18 -1.30 0.56
N ALA A 33 -10.47 -1.62 0.37
CA ALA A 33 -11.39 -0.75 -0.37
C ALA A 33 -11.63 0.59 0.35
N ARG A 34 -11.64 0.59 1.69
CA ARG A 34 -11.82 1.82 2.49
C ARG A 34 -10.63 2.76 2.32
N GLU A 35 -9.41 2.22 2.34
CA GLU A 35 -8.17 2.95 2.14
C GLU A 35 -8.08 3.50 0.71
N GLN A 36 -8.42 2.66 -0.28
CA GLN A 36 -8.43 3.05 -1.67
C GLN A 36 -9.41 4.21 -1.92
N ALA A 37 -10.60 4.18 -1.30
CA ALA A 37 -11.59 5.25 -1.42
C ALA A 37 -11.08 6.59 -0.86
N LEU A 38 -10.33 6.56 0.25
CA LEU A 38 -9.79 7.78 0.87
C LEU A 38 -8.72 8.48 0.01
N PHE A 39 -8.00 7.75 -0.83
CA PHE A 39 -6.95 8.31 -1.69
C PHE A 39 -7.45 9.34 -2.72
N ALA A 40 -8.72 9.25 -3.14
CA ALA A 40 -9.29 10.18 -4.12
C ALA A 40 -9.38 11.63 -3.59
N ALA A 41 -9.50 11.81 -2.28
CA ALA A 41 -9.67 13.11 -1.63
C ALA A 41 -8.58 13.38 -0.57
N ALA A 42 -7.45 12.68 -0.65
CA ALA A 42 -6.38 12.81 0.33
C ALA A 42 -5.77 14.24 0.29
N PRO A 43 -5.82 15.02 1.39
CA PRO A 43 -5.17 16.31 1.46
C PRO A 43 -3.64 16.17 1.35
N ALA A 44 -2.99 17.21 0.82
CA ALA A 44 -1.54 17.26 0.72
C ALA A 44 -0.88 17.29 2.10
N ALA A 45 0.27 16.61 2.22
CA ALA A 45 1.12 16.58 3.40
C ALA A 45 2.60 16.66 3.03
N GLN A 46 3.43 17.02 4.00
CA GLN A 46 4.89 16.92 3.92
C GLN A 46 5.41 16.13 5.12
N SER A 47 6.70 15.78 5.11
CA SER A 47 7.37 15.20 6.27
C SER A 47 7.15 16.06 7.52
N GLY A 48 6.90 15.41 8.65
CA GLY A 48 6.53 16.03 9.92
C GLY A 48 5.02 16.24 10.12
N ALA A 49 4.18 15.90 9.14
CA ALA A 49 2.73 15.97 9.28
C ALA A 49 2.17 15.06 10.38
N ALA A 50 0.96 15.36 10.85
CA ALA A 50 0.20 14.50 11.74
C ALA A 50 -0.80 13.67 10.94
N LEU A 51 -0.73 12.35 11.09
CA LEU A 51 -1.71 11.41 10.57
C LEU A 51 -2.84 11.23 11.58
N THR A 52 -4.07 11.12 11.06
CA THR A 52 -5.26 10.80 11.85
C THR A 52 -5.77 9.43 11.45
N VAL A 53 -6.06 8.57 12.42
CA VAL A 53 -6.72 7.29 12.16
C VAL A 53 -8.11 7.54 11.54
N GLY A 54 -8.42 6.80 10.48
CA GLY A 54 -9.63 6.99 9.66
C GLY A 54 -9.44 7.91 8.46
N GLN A 55 -8.23 8.45 8.23
CA GLN A 55 -7.94 9.40 7.15
C GLN A 55 -6.81 8.91 6.24
N ALA A 56 -6.65 9.60 5.11
CA ALA A 56 -5.50 9.49 4.23
C ALA A 56 -4.86 10.86 3.99
N MET A 57 -3.58 10.86 3.60
CA MET A 57 -2.85 12.05 3.16
C MET A 57 -2.01 11.74 1.92
N ASP A 58 -1.79 12.74 1.07
CA ASP A 58 -0.93 12.68 -0.11
C ASP A 58 0.40 13.37 0.19
N PHE A 59 1.41 12.60 0.55
CA PHE A 59 2.71 13.14 0.94
C PHE A 59 3.53 13.57 -0.26
N THR A 60 4.05 14.79 -0.19
CA THR A 60 5.28 15.16 -0.90
C THR A 60 6.47 14.71 -0.06
N LEU A 61 7.16 13.66 -0.52
CA LEU A 61 8.33 13.07 0.12
C LEU A 61 9.60 13.88 -0.18
N ALA A 62 10.53 13.90 0.77
CA ALA A 62 11.84 14.52 0.58
C ALA A 62 12.90 13.47 0.26
N ALA A 63 14.07 13.91 -0.24
CA ALA A 63 15.20 13.03 -0.47
C ALA A 63 15.58 12.32 0.83
N VAL A 64 15.79 11.00 0.78
CA VAL A 64 15.88 10.17 2.00
C VAL A 64 17.07 10.52 2.89
N ASP A 65 18.14 11.08 2.33
CA ASP A 65 19.33 11.58 3.03
C ASP A 65 19.09 12.89 3.79
N THR A 66 17.96 13.55 3.55
CA THR A 66 17.50 14.73 4.31
C THR A 66 16.51 14.38 5.42
N ILE A 67 16.03 13.14 5.47
CA ILE A 67 15.07 12.68 6.47
C ILE A 67 15.78 12.25 7.75
N SER A 68 15.39 12.84 8.88
CA SER A 68 15.78 12.39 10.20
C SER A 68 14.79 11.33 10.69
N PHE A 69 15.16 10.06 10.57
CA PHE A 69 14.42 8.95 11.17
C PHE A 69 14.72 8.88 12.67
N GLU A 70 13.70 8.62 13.48
CA GLU A 70 13.80 8.43 14.94
C GLU A 70 14.62 7.18 15.27
N VAL A 71 14.43 6.10 14.51
CA VAL A 71 15.28 4.90 14.53
C VAL A 71 15.66 4.51 13.10
N PRO A 72 16.80 3.84 12.87
CA PRO A 72 17.14 3.33 11.55
C PRO A 72 16.00 2.49 10.96
N PRO A 73 15.56 2.74 9.70
CA PRO A 73 14.54 1.92 9.05
C PRO A 73 14.94 0.44 8.99
N ASP A 74 13.99 -0.48 9.17
CA ASP A 74 14.26 -1.94 9.17
C ASP A 74 14.89 -2.39 7.84
N ARG A 75 14.48 -1.75 6.73
CA ARG A 75 15.24 -1.81 5.49
C ARG A 75 15.93 -0.48 5.21
N ALA A 76 17.26 -0.52 5.20
CA ALA A 76 18.09 0.59 4.74
C ALA A 76 17.63 1.05 3.33
N PRO A 77 17.21 2.31 3.18
CA PRO A 77 16.79 2.84 1.90
C PRO A 77 18.00 3.02 0.96
N ALA A 78 17.79 2.79 -0.34
CA ALA A 78 18.83 3.05 -1.33
C ALA A 78 19.06 4.56 -1.52
N ALA A 79 20.28 4.95 -1.92
CA ALA A 79 20.57 6.33 -2.28
C ALA A 79 19.66 6.82 -3.43
N GLY A 80 19.31 8.10 -3.41
CA GLY A 80 18.41 8.70 -4.42
C GLY A 80 16.94 8.28 -4.30
N THR A 81 16.56 7.61 -3.22
CA THR A 81 15.15 7.38 -2.87
C THR A 81 14.59 8.51 -2.00
N PHE A 82 13.29 8.47 -1.76
CA PHE A 82 12.56 9.46 -0.98
C PHE A 82 11.97 8.84 0.29
N GLY A 83 11.66 9.71 1.25
CA GLY A 83 11.02 9.35 2.51
C GLY A 83 10.31 10.51 3.18
N ALA A 84 9.68 10.20 4.31
CA ALA A 84 9.04 11.17 5.20
C ALA A 84 8.88 10.54 6.60
N THR A 85 8.68 11.40 7.60
CA THR A 85 8.17 11.01 8.91
C THR A 85 6.81 11.64 9.15
N ALA A 86 5.98 11.03 9.98
CA ALA A 86 4.71 11.60 10.41
C ALA A 86 4.39 11.16 11.85
N SER A 87 3.72 12.01 12.61
CA SER A 87 3.23 11.64 13.94
C SER A 87 1.85 10.99 13.83
N ILE A 88 1.52 10.11 14.77
CA ILE A 88 0.17 9.53 14.91
C ILE A 88 -0.14 9.27 16.38
N VAL A 89 -1.41 9.37 16.75
CA VAL A 89 -1.91 8.90 18.05
C VAL A 89 -2.63 7.57 17.83
N VAL A 90 -2.07 6.50 18.37
CA VAL A 90 -2.63 5.15 18.34
C VAL A 90 -3.82 5.08 19.31
N PRO A 91 -4.98 4.62 18.85
CA PRO A 91 -6.19 4.53 19.66
C PRO A 91 -6.13 3.33 20.63
N PRO A 92 -7.01 3.26 21.64
CA PRO A 92 -6.99 2.21 22.68
C PRO A 92 -7.01 0.77 22.18
N GLU A 93 -7.65 0.50 21.03
CA GLU A 93 -7.68 -0.81 20.38
C GLU A 93 -6.31 -1.28 19.90
N GLY A 94 -5.35 -0.37 19.70
CA GLY A 94 -3.94 -0.71 19.45
C GLY A 94 -3.66 -1.38 18.12
N GLU A 95 -4.60 -1.42 17.17
CA GLU A 95 -4.36 -2.01 15.85
C GLU A 95 -4.50 -0.98 14.73
N LEU A 96 -3.46 -0.87 13.89
CA LEU A 96 -3.44 0.02 12.73
C LEU A 96 -3.18 -0.77 11.45
N GLN A 97 -3.91 -0.41 10.39
CA GLN A 97 -3.68 -0.79 9.01
C GLN A 97 -3.18 0.45 8.27
N VAL A 98 -1.91 0.42 7.83
CA VAL A 98 -1.28 1.49 7.04
C VAL A 98 -1.16 1.02 5.60
N SER A 99 -1.75 1.78 4.69
CA SER A 99 -1.82 1.45 3.27
C SER A 99 -1.19 2.53 2.41
N LEU A 100 -0.50 2.12 1.35
CA LEU A 100 0.30 2.99 0.49
C LEU A 100 -0.11 2.90 -0.96
N SER A 101 -0.11 4.03 -1.68
CA SER A 101 -0.37 4.06 -3.12
C SER A 101 0.77 3.52 -3.98
N ASP A 102 2.01 3.54 -3.47
CA ASP A 102 3.20 3.06 -4.18
C ASP A 102 4.16 2.33 -3.22
N GLU A 103 5.32 1.91 -3.73
CA GLU A 103 6.36 1.25 -2.98
C GLU A 103 7.04 2.18 -1.99
N ALA A 104 7.01 1.78 -0.72
CA ALA A 104 7.89 2.26 0.35
C ALA A 104 7.95 1.23 1.50
N TRP A 105 8.91 1.39 2.38
CA TRP A 105 8.93 0.76 3.69
C TRP A 105 8.12 1.60 4.68
N ILE A 106 7.51 0.90 5.64
CA ILE A 106 6.72 1.49 6.71
C ILE A 106 7.29 0.92 8.00
N ASP A 107 7.88 1.79 8.80
CA ASP A 107 8.24 1.48 10.18
C ASP A 107 7.34 2.34 11.08
N ILE A 108 6.80 1.76 12.14
CA ILE A 108 6.14 2.54 13.20
C ILE A 108 7.04 2.47 14.42
N VAL A 109 7.41 3.63 14.95
CA VAL A 109 8.24 3.78 16.13
C VAL A 109 7.36 4.17 17.31
N GLN A 110 7.47 3.42 18.40
CA GLN A 110 6.78 3.72 19.64
C GLN A 110 7.76 3.51 20.80
N ASP A 111 7.76 4.44 21.75
CA ASP A 111 8.68 4.43 22.89
C ASP A 111 10.16 4.29 22.48
N GLY A 112 10.56 4.92 21.37
CA GLY A 112 11.93 4.87 20.82
C GLY A 112 12.32 3.55 20.16
N HIS A 113 11.37 2.65 19.90
CA HIS A 113 11.62 1.34 19.29
C HIS A 113 10.75 1.12 18.05
N ALA A 114 11.31 0.49 17.02
CA ALA A 114 10.53 0.02 15.88
C ALA A 114 9.59 -1.12 16.32
N VAL A 115 8.31 -0.96 16.01
CA VAL A 115 7.26 -1.94 16.28
C VAL A 115 7.19 -2.92 15.13
N LYS A 116 7.30 -4.21 15.45
CA LYS A 116 7.22 -5.28 14.47
C LYS A 116 5.83 -5.31 13.82
N SER A 117 5.79 -5.32 12.49
CA SER A 117 4.53 -5.52 11.76
C SER A 117 3.89 -6.87 12.11
N ALA A 118 2.56 -6.88 12.28
CA ALA A 118 1.78 -8.10 12.45
C ALA A 118 1.63 -8.86 11.12
N GLY A 119 1.71 -8.14 10.00
CA GLY A 119 1.78 -8.71 8.67
C GLY A 119 1.77 -7.64 7.59
N PHE A 120 2.13 -8.05 6.37
CA PHE A 120 2.03 -7.20 5.17
C PHE A 120 1.36 -7.95 4.03
N SER A 121 0.75 -7.18 3.11
CA SER A 121 0.21 -7.64 1.85
C SER A 121 0.52 -6.61 0.76
N GLY A 122 0.96 -7.08 -0.40
CA GLY A 122 1.30 -6.23 -1.53
C GLY A 122 0.75 -6.83 -2.81
N VAL A 123 0.03 -6.03 -3.57
CA VAL A 123 -0.65 -6.43 -4.81
C VAL A 123 -0.32 -5.38 -5.86
N LYS A 124 0.12 -5.82 -7.04
CA LYS A 124 0.50 -4.91 -8.14
C LYS A 124 -0.66 -4.59 -9.09
N THR A 125 -1.69 -5.41 -9.07
CA THR A 125 -2.86 -5.37 -9.96
C THR A 125 -4.02 -4.56 -9.40
N CYS A 126 -3.98 -4.16 -8.12
CA CYS A 126 -5.00 -3.31 -7.52
C CYS A 126 -4.73 -1.83 -7.86
N PRO A 127 -5.68 -1.10 -8.46
CA PRO A 127 -5.49 0.29 -8.82
C PRO A 127 -5.32 1.19 -7.59
N GLY A 128 -4.29 2.04 -7.60
CA GLY A 128 -4.13 3.11 -6.61
C GLY A 128 -3.62 2.70 -5.23
N ILE A 129 -3.48 1.39 -4.94
CA ILE A 129 -2.92 0.88 -3.69
C ILE A 129 -1.97 -0.28 -3.98
N ARG A 130 -0.77 -0.19 -3.41
CA ARG A 130 0.36 -1.05 -3.75
C ARG A 130 0.77 -1.97 -2.61
N LYS A 131 0.54 -1.52 -1.37
CA LYS A 131 0.97 -2.21 -0.15
C LYS A 131 0.05 -1.83 1.00
N SER A 132 -0.19 -2.78 1.88
CA SER A 132 -0.84 -2.57 3.17
C SER A 132 -0.10 -3.35 4.25
N VAL A 133 0.02 -2.77 5.44
CA VAL A 133 0.73 -3.36 6.58
C VAL A 133 -0.11 -3.17 7.84
N ARG A 134 -0.29 -4.24 8.62
CA ARG A 134 -0.98 -4.19 9.92
C ARG A 134 0.04 -4.20 11.06
N PHE A 135 -0.23 -3.43 12.10
CA PHE A 135 0.60 -3.31 13.30
C PHE A 135 -0.25 -3.49 14.56
N LYS A 136 0.37 -4.07 15.60
CA LYS A 136 -0.15 -4.08 16.97
C LYS A 136 0.72 -3.19 17.83
N LEU A 137 0.11 -2.23 18.48
CA LEU A 137 0.73 -1.07 19.10
C LEU A 137 0.08 -0.83 20.47
N SER A 138 0.79 -0.18 21.37
CA SER A 138 0.18 0.37 22.58
C SER A 138 -0.60 1.63 22.23
N ALA A 139 -1.65 1.94 22.99
CA ALA A 139 -2.32 3.23 22.85
C ALA A 139 -1.35 4.38 23.19
N GLY A 140 -1.41 5.48 22.45
CA GLY A 140 -0.55 6.65 22.68
C GLY A 140 0.22 7.11 21.44
N PRO A 141 1.20 8.00 21.62
CA PRO A 141 1.95 8.58 20.50
C PRO A 141 2.84 7.54 19.82
N ALA A 142 2.98 7.66 18.50
CA ALA A 142 3.93 6.93 17.69
C ALA A 142 4.38 7.78 16.48
N THR A 143 5.51 7.39 15.90
CA THR A 143 6.05 7.99 14.66
C THR A 143 5.96 6.99 13.53
N VAL A 144 5.32 7.36 12.43
CA VAL A 144 5.38 6.61 11.17
C VAL A 144 6.60 7.09 10.37
N GLN A 145 7.45 6.15 9.96
CA GLN A 145 8.59 6.39 9.08
C GLN A 145 8.34 5.74 7.72
N LEU A 146 8.45 6.53 6.67
CA LEU A 146 8.31 6.11 5.29
C LEU A 146 9.68 6.25 4.62
N SER A 147 10.17 5.16 4.01
CA SER A 147 11.51 5.17 3.41
C SER A 147 11.59 4.35 2.13
N GLY A 148 12.57 4.66 1.29
CA GLY A 148 12.88 3.87 0.10
C GLY A 148 11.89 4.02 -1.04
N SER A 149 11.06 5.08 -1.06
CA SER A 149 10.19 5.31 -2.21
C SER A 149 10.98 5.76 -3.42
N LYS A 150 10.62 5.26 -4.60
CA LYS A 150 11.21 5.72 -5.86
C LYS A 150 10.56 7.00 -6.39
N LYS A 151 9.38 7.34 -5.90
CA LYS A 151 8.63 8.53 -6.27
C LYS A 151 8.68 9.55 -5.14
N ALA A 152 8.48 10.81 -5.50
CA ALA A 152 8.39 11.90 -4.53
C ALA A 152 6.95 12.12 -4.03
N ASP A 153 5.96 11.42 -4.58
CA ASP A 153 4.57 11.42 -4.13
C ASP A 153 4.18 10.05 -3.55
N LEU A 154 3.46 10.06 -2.43
CA LEU A 154 2.98 8.83 -1.78
C LEU A 154 1.72 9.11 -0.97
N LYS A 155 0.61 8.46 -1.34
CA LYS A 155 -0.61 8.49 -0.52
C LYS A 155 -0.53 7.43 0.57
N VAL A 156 -0.89 7.84 1.77
CA VAL A 156 -0.84 7.03 2.99
C VAL A 156 -2.21 7.09 3.63
N ALA A 157 -2.86 5.95 3.82
CA ALA A 157 -4.10 5.82 4.58
C ALA A 157 -3.82 5.07 5.87
N VAL A 158 -4.40 5.54 6.98
CA VAL A 158 -4.29 4.87 8.27
C VAL A 158 -5.67 4.62 8.83
N LEU A 159 -6.05 3.35 8.98
CA LEU A 159 -7.35 2.92 9.50
C LEU A 159 -7.14 1.87 10.59
N THR A 160 -8.18 1.61 11.38
CA THR A 160 -8.25 0.37 12.15
C THR A 160 -8.57 -0.79 11.21
N PRO A 161 -7.97 -1.98 11.40
CA PRO A 161 -8.42 -3.19 10.74
C PRO A 161 -9.94 -3.41 10.92
N GLU A 162 -10.57 -3.99 9.90
CA GLU A 162 -11.88 -4.67 10.04
C GLU A 162 -11.71 -6.12 10.46
#